data_AF-A0A9E0XNN0-F1
#
_entry.id   AF-A0A9E0XNN0-F1
#
_cell.length_a   1.000
_cell.length_b   1.000
_cell.length_c   1.000
_cell.angle_alpha   90.00
_cell.angle_beta   90.00
_cell.angle_gamma   90.00
#
_symmetry.space_group_name_H-M   'P 1'
#
loop_
_entity.id
_entity.type
_entity.pdbx_description
1 polymer ?
#
loop_
_entity_poly.entity_id
_entity_poly.type
_entity_poly.pdbx_seq_one_letter_code
_entity_poly.pdbx_strand_id
1 'polypeptide(L)' 'MSASNPRFVSRLTRNTLALILAGGRGSRLKQLTAWRSKPAVPFGGKFRIVDFPLSNCINSGIRR' A
#
# COMPACT_ATOMS: atom_id res chain seq x y z
N MET A 1 2.23 24.19 -23.91
CA MET A 1 1.69 23.81 -22.58
C MET A 1 0.21 23.57 -22.73
N SER A 2 -0.23 22.32 -22.86
CA SER A 2 -1.65 21.99 -23.02
C SER A 2 -2.07 21.01 -21.93
N ALA A 3 -2.93 21.53 -21.06
CA ALA A 3 -3.90 20.89 -20.18
C ALA A 3 -3.63 19.47 -19.66
N SER A 4 -3.57 19.38 -18.34
CA SER A 4 -3.95 18.25 -17.51
C SER A 4 -5.27 17.61 -17.96
N ASN A 5 -5.23 16.77 -18.98
CA ASN A 5 -6.39 15.97 -19.40
C ASN A 5 -6.65 14.90 -18.34
N PRO A 6 -7.78 14.92 -17.62
CA PRO A 6 -8.08 13.93 -16.58
C PRO A 6 -8.13 12.49 -17.12
N ARG A 7 -8.37 12.30 -18.42
CA ARG A 7 -8.27 10.99 -19.08
C ARG A 7 -6.85 10.44 -19.11
N PHE A 8 -5.83 11.30 -19.19
CA PHE A 8 -4.42 10.88 -19.19
C PHE A 8 -4.02 10.26 -17.85
N VAL A 9 -4.33 10.95 -16.74
CA VAL A 9 -4.03 10.45 -15.38
C VAL A 9 -4.78 9.15 -15.10
N SER A 10 -6.06 9.07 -15.49
CA SER A 10 -6.87 7.85 -15.35
C SER A 10 -6.31 6.66 -16.15
N ARG A 11 -5.72 6.90 -17.32
CA ARG A 11 -5.08 5.85 -18.13
C ARG A 11 -3.74 5.42 -17.52
N LEU A 12 -2.97 6.37 -17.02
CA LEU A 12 -1.70 6.11 -16.34
C LEU A 12 -1.92 5.20 -15.12
N THR A 13 -2.83 5.59 -14.21
CA THR A 13 -3.08 4.83 -12.98
C THR A 13 -3.68 3.45 -13.24
N ARG A 14 -4.54 3.30 -14.25
CA ARG A 14 -5.03 1.98 -14.72
C ARG A 14 -3.92 1.09 -15.27
N ASN A 15 -2.91 1.67 -15.91
CA ASN A 15 -1.82 0.94 -16.53
C ASN A 15 -0.64 0.66 -15.58
N THR A 16 -0.64 1.25 -14.38
CA THR A 16 0.37 0.99 -13.34
C THR A 16 0.11 -0.32 -12.61
N LEU A 17 1.19 -0.98 -12.19
CA LEU A 17 1.20 -2.14 -11.28
C LEU A 17 1.82 -1.72 -9.94
N ALA A 18 1.12 -1.94 -8.84
CA ALA A 18 1.63 -1.71 -7.49
C ALA A 18 2.30 -2.96 -6.94
N LEU A 19 3.61 -2.90 -6.74
CA LEU A 19 4.36 -3.95 -6.05
C LEU A 19 4.64 -3.54 -4.60
N ILE A 20 3.88 -4.09 -3.65
CA ILE A 20 4.09 -3.84 -2.22
C ILE A 20 5.12 -4.83 -1.67
N LEU A 21 6.29 -4.31 -1.27
CA LEU A 21 7.34 -5.08 -0.62
C LEU A 21 7.00 -5.34 0.85
N ALA A 22 6.04 -6.22 1.09
CA ALA A 22 5.51 -6.59 2.41
C ALA A 22 6.46 -7.53 3.21
N GLY A 23 7.73 -7.62 2.82
CA GLY A 23 8.72 -8.54 3.37
C GLY A 23 9.58 -7.97 4.51
N GLY A 24 10.10 -8.88 5.33
CA GLY A 24 11.07 -8.59 6.40
C GLY A 24 10.62 -9.10 7.77
N ARG A 25 11.57 -9.61 8.56
CA ARG A 25 11.29 -10.21 9.89
C ARG A 25 10.70 -9.23 10.91
N GLY A 26 10.80 -7.92 10.68
CA GLY A 26 10.34 -6.92 11.64
C GLY A 26 11.04 -7.00 13.00
N SER A 27 12.28 -7.50 13.07
CA SER A 27 13.02 -7.82 14.31
C SER A 27 13.08 -6.67 15.34
N ARG A 28 12.99 -5.42 14.87
CA ARG A 28 12.91 -4.22 15.72
C ARG A 28 11.60 -4.10 16.52
N LEU A 29 10.53 -4.79 16.11
CA LEU A 29 9.23 -4.83 16.78
C LEU A 29 9.10 -5.98 17.78
N LYS A 30 10.16 -6.79 17.96
CA LYS A 30 10.25 -7.85 18.99
C LYS A 30 9.04 -8.80 18.92
N GLN A 31 8.33 -8.98 20.04
CA GLN A 31 7.24 -9.95 20.19
C GLN A 31 6.04 -9.67 19.26
N LEU A 32 5.89 -8.42 18.79
CA LEU A 32 4.80 -8.06 17.88
C LEU A 32 4.91 -8.75 16.51
N THR A 33 6.10 -9.20 16.11
CA THR A 33 6.33 -9.94 14.85
C THR A 33 6.87 -11.35 15.09
N ALA A 34 6.65 -11.93 16.28
CA ALA A 34 7.11 -13.28 16.60
C ALA A 34 6.44 -14.35 15.73
N TRP A 35 5.14 -14.20 15.47
CA TRP A 35 4.33 -15.16 14.70
C TRP A 35 3.61 -14.54 13.50
N ARG A 36 3.77 -13.23 13.28
CA ARG A 36 3.16 -12.49 12.17
C ARG A 36 4.20 -11.62 11.48
N SER A 37 3.99 -11.36 10.19
CA SER A 37 4.85 -10.43 9.45
C SER A 37 4.64 -8.98 9.93
N LYS A 38 5.65 -8.12 9.75
CA LYS A 38 5.55 -6.68 10.07
C LYS A 38 4.30 -6.01 9.47
N PRO A 39 3.92 -6.24 8.20
CA PRO A 39 2.71 -5.65 7.63
C PRO A 39 1.41 -6.10 8.31
N ALA A 40 1.38 -7.29 8.94
CA ALA A 40 0.22 -7.83 9.63
C ALA A 40 0.06 -7.34 11.08
N VAL A 41 0.97 -6.47 11.55
CA VAL A 41 0.90 -5.87 12.88
C VAL A 41 -0.33 -4.94 12.97
N PRO A 42 -1.16 -5.02 14.03
CA PRO A 42 -2.31 -4.15 14.22
C PRO A 42 -1.88 -2.70 14.43
N PHE A 43 -2.65 -1.76 13.90
CA PHE A 43 -2.42 -0.33 14.03
C PHE A 43 -3.77 0.40 14.11
N GLY A 44 -3.88 1.38 15.02
CA GLY A 44 -5.11 2.20 15.13
C GLY A 44 -6.38 1.42 15.48
N GLY A 45 -6.27 0.35 16.26
CA GLY A 45 -7.39 -0.45 16.77
C GLY A 45 -7.99 -1.44 15.78
N LYS A 46 -8.28 -1.03 14.54
CA LYS A 46 -8.97 -1.86 13.53
C LYS A 46 -8.08 -2.27 12.34
N PHE A 47 -7.00 -1.54 12.09
CA PHE A 47 -6.21 -1.70 10.87
C PHE A 47 -4.95 -2.53 11.09
N ARG A 48 -4.30 -2.88 10.00
CA ARG A 48 -2.93 -3.41 9.94
C ARG A 48 -2.05 -2.45 9.14
N ILE A 49 -0.74 -2.53 9.35
CA ILE A 49 0.24 -1.68 8.63
C ILE A 49 0.08 -1.77 7.10
N VAL A 50 -0.23 -2.95 6.56
CA VAL A 50 -0.42 -3.18 5.12
C VAL A 50 -1.64 -2.42 4.53
N ASP A 51 -2.62 -2.07 5.36
CA ASP A 51 -3.84 -1.42 4.89
C ASP A 51 -3.55 -0.01 4.34
N PHE A 52 -2.52 0.66 4.84
CA PHE A 52 -2.13 2.00 4.41
C PHE A 52 -1.61 2.03 2.96
N PRO A 53 -0.58 1.26 2.56
CA PRO A 53 -0.14 1.25 1.16
C PRO A 53 -1.22 0.73 0.21
N LEU A 54 -2.04 -0.25 0.62
CA LEU A 54 -3.17 -0.74 -0.19
C LEU A 54 -4.23 0.35 -0.39
N SER A 55 -4.61 1.06 0.67
CA SER A 55 -5.57 2.16 0.59
C SER A 55 -5.03 3.29 -0.28
N ASN A 56 -3.73 3.58 -0.22
CA ASN A 56 -3.08 4.54 -1.11
C ASN A 56 -3.19 4.14 -2.57
N CYS A 57 -2.96 2.87 -2.92
CA CYS A 57 -3.15 2.37 -4.29
C CYS A 57 -4.58 2.58 -4.77
N ILE A 58 -5.57 2.17 -3.97
CA ILE A 58 -6.99 2.29 -4.33
C ILE A 58 -7.41 3.75 -4.47
N ASN A 59 -7.04 4.61 -3.52
CA ASN A 59 -7.37 6.05 -3.55
C ASN A 59 -6.63 6.79 -4.68
N SER A 60 -5.52 6.24 -5.18
CA SER A 60 -4.79 6.75 -6.35
C SER A 60 -5.29 6.17 -7.67
N GLY A 61 -6.29 5.30 -7.68
CA GLY A 61 -6.81 4.64 -8.88
C GLY A 61 -5.92 3.52 -9.44
N ILE A 62 -4.94 3.05 -8.67
CA ILE A 62 -4.08 1.91 -9.01
C ILE A 62 -4.77 0.64 -8.47
N ARG A 63 -5.16 -0.25 -9.39
CA ARG A 63 -6.02 -1.42 -9.09
C ARG A 63 -5.38 -2.76 -9.46
N ARG A 64 -4.09 -2.75 -9.75
CA ARG A 64 -3.30 -3.94 -10.07
C ARG A 64 -2.05 -3.93 -9.23
#